data_AF-A0AAV5VQ48-F1
#
_entry.id   AF-A0AAV5VQ48-F1
#
_cell.length_a   1.000
_cell.length_b   1.000
_cell.length_c   1.000
_cell.angle_alpha   90.00
_cell.angle_beta   90.00
_cell.angle_gamma   90.00
#
_symmetry.space_group_name_H-M   'P 1'
#
loop_
_entity.id
_entity.type
_entity.pdbx_description
1 polymer ?
#
loop_
_entity_poly.entity_id
_entity_poly.type
_entity_poly.pdbx_seq_one_letter_code
_entity_poly.pdbx_strand_id
1 'polypeptide(L)'
;RPLKSQMESQNAAGTQSLEGGKDEVKKRMEKGETLKGNGRQKEAIEQYMIALKKSTKREDRLRILDALIESNAYQGNRYEAKQLIKQYDELTTTPEEIHLAQYTSAWSLLQLYRSTNGEEIRSAKRRAIRAMTFLETNRELVEKCLPPHETMKQRERNLAMTLAEIHAILGERNEAEEFIEKARMLASSIAEQLEVLKVEHDFEWIDKVKVAEKMVNLTTGRKQKIDTLLLLDESYLEKESIEDGIETLYRIHHMLRPSSSKSGWEGMAIFAYKLRAVKKRLAECEEEGDREGQFKCEDQLGDLFSDSDYSTQGIDHYEKALKLASTEIEKISALNSLAVLQWELRRYKESCELYQKKKKIEESAAICTTETEVDIAKARICGKLFPSPKELKKEIERLQAIPANRFMNSLYECLSEHYKEQGNFTESTKYKELKERFDASLGEEEDKEGRNQAESFVTFEGMDDKKILLTFADEARAFYQRKVETPSQKGKIGKRRLSIDNSEVLKIDTKKSRRSNAKVDMGNEKRDNGGGEALDIDDCPPMEHESNEEMKEDEEEKKEKK
;
A
#
# COMPACT_ATOMS: atom_id res chain seq x y z
N ARG A 1 -65.16 -15.14 -38.57
CA ARG A 1 -63.82 -15.78 -38.72
C ARG A 1 -62.65 -14.81 -39.00
N PRO A 2 -62.79 -13.55 -39.51
CA PRO A 2 -61.63 -12.66 -39.69
C PRO A 2 -61.09 -12.04 -38.39
N LEU A 3 -61.98 -11.77 -37.42
CA LEU A 3 -61.64 -11.09 -36.15
C LEU A 3 -60.72 -11.90 -35.20
N LYS A 4 -60.68 -13.24 -35.35
CA LYS A 4 -59.83 -14.09 -34.50
C LYS A 4 -58.35 -14.01 -34.90
N SER A 5 -58.06 -13.83 -36.19
CA SER A 5 -56.69 -13.73 -36.71
C SER A 5 -56.00 -12.39 -36.39
N GLN A 6 -56.76 -11.29 -36.29
CA GLN A 6 -56.21 -9.99 -35.91
C GLN A 6 -55.87 -9.91 -34.42
N MET A 7 -56.70 -10.49 -33.54
CA MET A 7 -56.37 -10.59 -32.10
C MET A 7 -55.18 -11.52 -31.83
N GLU A 8 -55.04 -12.61 -32.58
CA GLU A 8 -53.88 -13.52 -32.46
C GLU A 8 -52.58 -12.84 -32.95
N SER A 9 -52.63 -11.98 -33.98
CA SER A 9 -51.45 -11.23 -34.45
C SER A 9 -51.01 -10.10 -33.50
N GLN A 10 -51.95 -9.42 -32.84
CA GLN A 10 -51.64 -8.37 -31.86
C GLN A 10 -51.13 -8.97 -30.53
N ASN A 11 -51.65 -10.14 -30.13
CA ASN A 11 -51.12 -10.85 -28.97
C ASN A 11 -49.72 -11.42 -29.22
N ALA A 12 -49.40 -11.88 -30.44
CA ALA A 12 -48.06 -12.37 -30.80
C ALA A 12 -47.00 -11.26 -30.85
N ALA A 13 -47.37 -10.04 -31.27
CA ALA A 13 -46.48 -8.87 -31.25
C ALA A 13 -46.21 -8.38 -29.81
N GLY A 14 -47.19 -8.50 -28.91
CA GLY A 14 -47.03 -8.18 -27.49
C GLY A 14 -46.11 -9.16 -26.73
N THR A 15 -46.18 -10.47 -27.04
CA THR A 15 -45.30 -11.47 -26.42
C THR A 15 -43.85 -11.41 -26.91
N GLN A 16 -43.60 -11.09 -28.19
CA GLN A 16 -42.22 -10.89 -28.69
C GLN A 16 -41.52 -9.69 -28.05
N SER A 17 -42.24 -8.63 -27.66
CA SER A 17 -41.67 -7.50 -26.92
C SER A 17 -41.27 -7.85 -25.48
N LEU A 18 -41.90 -8.84 -24.86
CA LEU A 18 -41.67 -9.20 -23.45
C LEU A 18 -40.50 -10.18 -23.27
N GLU A 19 -40.23 -11.04 -24.26
CA GLU A 19 -39.07 -11.95 -24.21
C GLU A 19 -37.75 -11.21 -24.43
N GLY A 20 -37.70 -10.23 -25.34
CA GLY A 20 -36.50 -9.41 -25.56
C GLY A 20 -36.05 -8.62 -24.31
N GLY A 21 -36.99 -8.28 -23.43
CA GLY A 21 -36.67 -7.58 -22.17
C GLY A 21 -35.90 -8.43 -21.16
N LYS A 22 -36.18 -9.75 -21.07
CA LYS A 22 -35.51 -10.64 -20.11
C LYS A 22 -34.04 -10.84 -20.47
N ASP A 23 -33.77 -11.07 -21.74
CA ASP A 23 -32.39 -11.24 -22.24
C ASP A 23 -31.59 -9.96 -22.06
N GLU A 24 -32.23 -8.79 -22.21
CA GLU A 24 -31.55 -7.53 -21.97
C GLU A 24 -31.22 -7.31 -20.50
N VAL A 25 -32.13 -7.58 -19.56
CA VAL A 25 -31.85 -7.46 -18.11
C VAL A 25 -30.65 -8.34 -17.72
N LYS A 26 -30.64 -9.60 -18.16
CA LYS A 26 -29.53 -10.53 -17.91
C LYS A 26 -28.22 -10.02 -18.49
N LYS A 27 -28.22 -9.60 -19.76
CA LYS A 27 -27.02 -9.04 -20.44
C LYS A 27 -26.48 -7.80 -19.73
N ARG A 28 -27.35 -6.94 -19.21
CA ARG A 28 -26.95 -5.74 -18.45
C ARG A 28 -26.34 -6.11 -17.10
N MET A 29 -26.92 -7.09 -16.40
CA MET A 29 -26.35 -7.61 -15.15
C MET A 29 -24.95 -8.20 -15.36
N GLU A 30 -24.77 -9.07 -16.35
CA GLU A 30 -23.46 -9.68 -16.66
C GLU A 30 -22.41 -8.63 -17.03
N LYS A 31 -22.81 -7.62 -17.81
CA LYS A 31 -21.94 -6.49 -18.14
C LYS A 31 -21.59 -5.66 -16.90
N GLY A 32 -22.56 -5.43 -16.01
CA GLY A 32 -22.35 -4.76 -14.73
C GLY A 32 -21.32 -5.47 -13.86
N GLU A 33 -21.46 -6.80 -13.68
CA GLU A 33 -20.50 -7.60 -12.90
C GLU A 33 -19.09 -7.57 -13.52
N THR A 34 -19.01 -7.64 -14.85
CA THR A 34 -17.73 -7.55 -15.56
C THR A 34 -17.07 -6.18 -15.35
N LEU A 35 -17.84 -5.10 -15.37
CA LEU A 35 -17.33 -3.75 -15.12
C LEU A 35 -16.90 -3.57 -13.66
N LYS A 36 -17.67 -4.08 -12.70
CA LYS A 36 -17.37 -4.10 -11.27
C LYS A 36 -16.04 -4.83 -11.00
N GLY A 37 -15.85 -6.01 -11.57
CA GLY A 37 -14.60 -6.79 -11.46
C GLY A 37 -13.37 -6.08 -12.04
N ASN A 38 -13.56 -5.19 -13.01
CA ASN A 38 -12.50 -4.35 -13.59
C ASN A 38 -12.30 -3.01 -12.86
N GLY A 39 -12.95 -2.80 -11.70
CA GLY A 39 -12.87 -1.54 -10.94
C GLY A 39 -13.66 -0.36 -11.55
N ARG A 40 -14.43 -0.58 -12.62
CA ARG A 40 -15.22 0.45 -13.33
C ARG A 40 -16.59 0.63 -12.70
N GLN A 41 -16.61 0.97 -11.41
CA GLN A 41 -17.82 0.98 -10.57
C GLN A 41 -18.92 1.93 -11.07
N LYS A 42 -18.58 3.14 -11.53
CA LYS A 42 -19.57 4.10 -12.05
C LYS A 42 -20.35 3.53 -13.24
N GLU A 43 -19.66 2.88 -14.15
CA GLU A 43 -20.28 2.27 -15.33
C GLU A 43 -21.08 1.02 -14.98
N ALA A 44 -20.64 0.25 -13.97
CA ALA A 44 -21.41 -0.87 -13.43
C ALA A 44 -22.75 -0.38 -12.88
N ILE A 45 -22.75 0.68 -12.05
CA ILE A 45 -23.96 1.32 -11.52
C ILE A 45 -24.90 1.74 -12.66
N GLU A 46 -24.38 2.36 -13.73
CA GLU A 46 -25.19 2.71 -14.89
C GLU A 46 -25.85 1.49 -15.55
N GLN A 47 -25.11 0.39 -15.74
CA GLN A 47 -25.68 -0.85 -16.29
C GLN A 47 -26.78 -1.42 -15.41
N TYR A 48 -26.57 -1.47 -14.09
CA TYR A 48 -27.56 -1.97 -13.15
C TYR A 48 -28.80 -1.07 -13.08
N MET A 49 -28.66 0.26 -13.15
CA MET A 49 -29.81 1.17 -13.21
C MET A 49 -30.63 0.98 -14.49
N ILE A 50 -29.99 0.71 -15.63
CA ILE A 50 -30.68 0.35 -16.87
C ILE A 50 -31.42 -0.99 -16.71
N ALA A 51 -30.77 -1.99 -16.10
CA ALA A 51 -31.40 -3.28 -15.81
C ALA A 51 -32.62 -3.12 -14.89
N LEU A 52 -32.52 -2.30 -13.84
CA LEU A 52 -33.60 -2.07 -12.87
C LEU A 52 -34.83 -1.48 -13.55
N LYS A 53 -34.64 -0.49 -14.43
CA LYS A 53 -35.73 0.15 -15.19
C LYS A 53 -36.45 -0.81 -16.14
N LYS A 54 -35.73 -1.80 -16.68
CA LYS A 54 -36.26 -2.78 -17.62
C LYS A 54 -36.83 -4.04 -16.96
N SER A 55 -36.49 -4.26 -15.69
CA SER A 55 -36.93 -5.44 -14.96
C SER A 55 -38.38 -5.33 -14.49
N THR A 56 -39.20 -6.31 -14.89
CA THR A 56 -40.58 -6.45 -14.45
C THR A 56 -40.75 -7.55 -13.40
N LYS A 57 -39.81 -8.51 -13.33
CA LYS A 57 -39.83 -9.60 -12.36
C LYS A 57 -39.28 -9.13 -11.03
N ARG A 58 -39.95 -9.54 -9.96
CA ARG A 58 -39.57 -9.18 -8.60
C ARG A 58 -38.20 -9.72 -8.21
N GLU A 59 -37.92 -10.98 -8.55
CA GLU A 59 -36.66 -11.66 -8.21
C GLU A 59 -35.46 -10.99 -8.89
N ASP A 60 -35.62 -10.59 -10.15
CA ASP A 60 -34.60 -9.86 -10.90
C ASP A 60 -34.37 -8.48 -10.28
N ARG A 61 -35.44 -7.78 -9.85
CA ARG A 61 -35.31 -6.48 -9.15
C ARG A 61 -34.56 -6.60 -7.84
N LEU A 62 -34.81 -7.64 -7.04
CA LEU A 62 -34.09 -7.89 -5.79
C LEU A 62 -32.57 -8.06 -6.06
N ARG A 63 -32.20 -8.88 -7.05
CA ARG A 63 -30.79 -9.08 -7.45
C ARG A 63 -30.14 -7.80 -7.98
N ILE A 64 -30.87 -6.98 -8.74
CA ILE A 64 -30.34 -5.71 -9.26
C ILE A 64 -30.16 -4.70 -8.12
N LEU A 65 -31.10 -4.63 -7.17
CA LEU A 65 -30.99 -3.75 -6.00
C LEU A 65 -29.78 -4.14 -5.14
N ASP A 66 -29.57 -5.43 -4.91
CA ASP A 66 -28.40 -5.98 -4.22
C ASP A 66 -27.08 -5.45 -4.82
N ALA A 67 -26.90 -5.64 -6.14
CA ALA A 67 -25.72 -5.17 -6.86
C ALA A 67 -25.56 -3.64 -6.85
N LEU A 68 -26.67 -2.90 -6.94
CA LEU A 68 -26.67 -1.43 -6.87
C LEU A 68 -26.28 -0.92 -5.49
N ILE A 69 -26.79 -1.54 -4.42
CA ILE A 69 -26.49 -1.19 -3.03
C ILE A 69 -25.00 -1.37 -2.78
N GLU A 70 -24.43 -2.52 -3.15
CA GLU A 70 -23.00 -2.80 -2.99
C GLU A 70 -22.12 -1.81 -3.77
N SER A 71 -22.47 -1.55 -5.03
CA SER A 71 -21.67 -0.68 -5.90
C SER A 71 -21.71 0.77 -5.44
N ASN A 72 -22.87 1.25 -4.96
CA ASN A 72 -22.99 2.59 -4.38
C ASN A 72 -22.28 2.70 -3.04
N ALA A 73 -22.32 1.66 -2.20
CA ALA A 73 -21.57 1.61 -0.96
C ALA A 73 -20.06 1.74 -1.22
N TYR A 74 -19.55 1.00 -2.20
CA TYR A 74 -18.14 1.05 -2.61
C TYR A 74 -17.71 2.41 -3.17
N GLN A 75 -18.61 3.13 -3.87
CA GLN A 75 -18.35 4.50 -4.35
C GLN A 75 -18.51 5.57 -3.25
N GLY A 76 -18.96 5.22 -2.05
CA GLY A 76 -19.26 6.19 -1.00
C GLY A 76 -20.55 6.98 -1.21
N ASN A 77 -21.45 6.55 -2.11
CA ASN A 77 -22.72 7.20 -2.40
C ASN A 77 -23.76 6.89 -1.31
N ARG A 78 -23.59 7.53 -0.14
CA ARG A 78 -24.37 7.25 1.09
C ARG A 78 -25.88 7.39 0.89
N TYR A 79 -26.32 8.45 0.23
CA TYR A 79 -27.74 8.76 0.09
C TYR A 79 -28.44 7.74 -0.80
N GLU A 80 -27.87 7.47 -1.98
CA GLU A 80 -28.40 6.53 -2.97
C GLU A 80 -28.48 5.12 -2.40
N ALA A 81 -27.41 4.63 -1.77
CA ALA A 81 -27.40 3.31 -1.15
C ALA A 81 -28.48 3.17 -0.06
N LYS A 82 -28.70 4.21 0.77
CA LYS A 82 -29.75 4.19 1.80
C LYS A 82 -31.16 4.15 1.19
N GLN A 83 -31.40 4.86 0.09
CA GLN A 83 -32.68 4.79 -0.63
C GLN A 83 -32.90 3.42 -1.27
N LEU A 84 -31.85 2.83 -1.86
CA LEU A 84 -31.91 1.51 -2.46
C LEU A 84 -32.15 0.42 -1.41
N ILE A 85 -31.51 0.50 -0.23
CA ILE A 85 -31.78 -0.39 0.91
C ILE A 85 -33.26 -0.34 1.31
N LYS A 86 -33.84 0.86 1.39
CA LYS A 86 -35.27 1.01 1.71
C LYS A 86 -36.16 0.35 0.65
N GLN A 87 -35.87 0.55 -0.63
CA GLN A 87 -36.61 -0.11 -1.72
C GLN A 87 -36.44 -1.63 -1.68
N TYR A 88 -35.25 -2.11 -1.28
CA TYR A 88 -34.97 -3.53 -1.15
C TYR A 88 -35.79 -4.15 -0.02
N ASP A 89 -35.81 -3.51 1.16
CA ASP A 89 -36.62 -3.92 2.30
C ASP A 89 -38.12 -3.98 1.93
N GLU A 90 -38.66 -2.96 1.25
CA GLU A 90 -40.06 -2.90 0.80
C GLU A 90 -40.45 -4.00 -0.20
N LEU A 91 -39.48 -4.49 -0.99
CA LEU A 91 -39.70 -5.53 -1.99
C LEU A 91 -39.49 -6.95 -1.46
N THR A 92 -38.89 -7.14 -0.29
CA THR A 92 -38.66 -8.47 0.32
C THR A 92 -39.92 -8.98 1.02
N THR A 93 -40.26 -10.26 0.83
CA THR A 93 -41.47 -10.86 1.45
C THR A 93 -41.20 -12.23 2.05
N THR A 94 -40.26 -13.00 1.49
CA THR A 94 -39.94 -14.32 2.03
C THR A 94 -38.84 -14.21 3.09
N PRO A 95 -38.77 -15.13 4.05
CA PRO A 95 -37.71 -15.13 5.06
C PRO A 95 -36.29 -15.16 4.47
N GLU A 96 -36.08 -15.86 3.36
CA GLU A 96 -34.80 -15.96 2.66
C GLU A 96 -34.38 -14.63 2.02
N GLU A 97 -35.33 -13.94 1.38
CA GLU A 97 -35.10 -12.61 0.81
C GLU A 97 -34.81 -11.58 1.92
N ILE A 98 -35.53 -11.68 3.04
CA ILE A 98 -35.32 -10.80 4.21
C ILE A 98 -33.90 -11.01 4.77
N HIS A 99 -33.42 -12.26 4.86
CA HIS A 99 -32.06 -12.54 5.28
C HIS A 99 -31.01 -11.93 4.34
N LEU A 100 -31.17 -12.12 3.03
CA LEU A 100 -30.24 -11.57 2.05
C LEU A 100 -30.23 -10.03 2.12
N ALA A 101 -31.40 -9.41 2.19
CA ALA A 101 -31.52 -7.96 2.36
C ALA A 101 -30.87 -7.48 3.66
N GLN A 102 -31.03 -8.20 4.78
CA GLN A 102 -30.39 -7.87 6.05
C GLN A 102 -28.86 -7.95 5.96
N TYR A 103 -28.32 -9.01 5.35
CA TYR A 103 -26.88 -9.17 5.12
C TYR A 103 -26.31 -8.01 4.29
N THR A 104 -26.85 -7.79 3.08
CA THR A 104 -26.34 -6.76 2.16
C THR A 104 -26.46 -5.37 2.75
N SER A 105 -27.58 -5.09 3.44
CA SER A 105 -27.79 -3.82 4.12
C SER A 105 -26.79 -3.61 5.26
N ALA A 106 -26.49 -4.64 6.05
CA ALA A 106 -25.54 -4.53 7.15
C ALA A 106 -24.13 -4.22 6.65
N TRP A 107 -23.65 -4.99 5.66
CA TRP A 107 -22.35 -4.74 5.04
C TRP A 107 -22.27 -3.34 4.41
N SER A 108 -23.30 -2.95 3.67
CA SER A 108 -23.31 -1.66 2.97
C SER A 108 -23.36 -0.47 3.93
N LEU A 109 -24.15 -0.57 5.01
CA LEU A 109 -24.18 0.46 6.05
C LEU A 109 -22.83 0.56 6.78
N LEU A 110 -22.16 -0.57 7.04
CA LEU A 110 -20.82 -0.58 7.61
C LEU A 110 -19.82 0.16 6.70
N GLN A 111 -19.79 -0.16 5.41
CA GLN A 111 -18.90 0.50 4.44
C GLN A 111 -19.17 2.01 4.34
N LEU A 112 -20.43 2.43 4.35
CA LEU A 112 -20.80 3.84 4.20
C LEU A 112 -20.51 4.71 5.43
N TYR A 113 -20.62 4.13 6.62
CA TYR A 113 -20.66 4.88 7.88
C TYR A 113 -19.50 4.58 8.83
N ARG A 114 -18.46 3.88 8.37
CA ARG A 114 -17.26 3.49 9.15
C ARG A 114 -16.69 4.59 10.04
N SER A 115 -16.79 5.87 9.63
CA SER A 115 -16.14 7.00 10.30
C SER A 115 -17.05 8.08 10.90
N THR A 116 -18.38 8.03 10.78
CA THR A 116 -19.18 9.27 11.01
C THR A 116 -20.56 9.15 11.68
N ASN A 117 -21.14 7.97 11.90
CA ASN A 117 -22.47 7.93 12.54
C ASN A 117 -22.78 6.66 13.36
N GLY A 118 -22.80 6.80 14.69
CA GLY A 118 -23.07 5.70 15.60
C GLY A 118 -24.49 5.12 15.52
N GLU A 119 -25.51 5.86 15.07
CA GLU A 119 -26.88 5.30 14.94
C GLU A 119 -26.96 4.31 13.77
N GLU A 120 -26.39 4.68 12.63
CA GLU A 120 -26.32 3.85 11.43
C GLU A 120 -25.49 2.59 11.68
N ILE A 121 -24.38 2.68 12.41
CA ILE A 121 -23.59 1.50 12.81
C ILE A 121 -24.39 0.58 13.74
N ARG A 122 -25.16 1.12 14.70
CA ARG A 122 -26.07 0.31 15.52
C ARG A 122 -27.20 -0.32 14.69
N SER A 123 -27.67 0.38 13.66
CA SER A 123 -28.64 -0.17 12.71
C SER A 123 -28.04 -1.33 11.90
N ALA A 124 -26.80 -1.17 11.41
CA ALA A 124 -26.03 -2.22 10.75
C ALA A 124 -25.87 -3.43 11.68
N LYS A 125 -25.50 -3.21 12.96
CA LYS A 125 -25.40 -4.26 13.99
C LYS A 125 -26.69 -5.07 14.10
N ARG A 126 -27.83 -4.40 14.29
CA ARG A 126 -29.14 -5.09 14.40
C ARG A 126 -29.51 -5.88 13.15
N ARG A 127 -29.10 -5.43 11.97
CA ARG A 127 -29.33 -6.17 10.72
C ARG A 127 -28.39 -7.38 10.62
N ALA A 128 -27.10 -7.22 10.92
CA ALA A 128 -26.11 -8.30 10.90
C ALA A 128 -26.44 -9.41 11.90
N ILE A 129 -26.85 -9.06 13.13
CA ILE A 129 -27.25 -10.05 14.14
C ILE A 129 -28.47 -10.84 13.67
N ARG A 130 -29.50 -10.17 13.13
CA ARG A 130 -30.69 -10.86 12.59
C ARG A 130 -30.33 -11.78 11.42
N ALA A 131 -29.43 -11.34 10.54
CA ALA A 131 -28.93 -12.18 9.47
C ALA A 131 -28.21 -13.43 10.03
N MET A 132 -27.37 -13.27 11.06
CA MET A 132 -26.59 -14.38 11.63
C MET A 132 -27.51 -15.39 12.32
N THR A 133 -28.44 -14.91 13.14
CA THR A 133 -29.45 -15.76 13.79
C THR A 133 -30.30 -16.51 12.77
N PHE A 134 -30.70 -15.86 11.68
CA PHE A 134 -31.46 -16.52 10.63
C PHE A 134 -30.63 -17.58 9.90
N LEU A 135 -29.37 -17.30 9.59
CA LEU A 135 -28.44 -18.25 8.97
C LEU A 135 -28.26 -19.51 9.83
N GLU A 136 -28.10 -19.33 11.14
CA GLU A 136 -27.94 -20.43 12.11
C GLU A 136 -29.21 -21.28 12.25
N THR A 137 -30.39 -20.65 12.21
CA THR A 137 -31.68 -21.34 12.40
C THR A 137 -32.26 -21.94 11.12
N ASN A 138 -31.92 -21.42 9.94
CA ASN A 138 -32.53 -21.76 8.65
C ASN A 138 -31.50 -22.16 7.59
N ARG A 139 -30.45 -22.88 7.99
CA ARG A 139 -29.29 -23.24 7.16
C ARG A 139 -29.68 -23.81 5.78
N GLU A 140 -30.59 -24.78 5.75
CA GLU A 140 -31.03 -25.44 4.50
C GLU A 140 -31.78 -24.49 3.55
N LEU A 141 -32.50 -23.50 4.08
CA LEU A 141 -33.21 -22.52 3.26
C LEU A 141 -32.23 -21.51 2.66
N VAL A 142 -31.29 -21.02 3.48
CA VAL A 142 -30.26 -20.07 3.01
C VAL A 142 -29.40 -20.72 1.93
N GLU A 143 -29.02 -21.99 2.09
CA GLU A 143 -28.18 -22.71 1.12
C GLU A 143 -28.82 -22.80 -0.26
N LYS A 144 -30.16 -22.94 -0.34
CA LYS A 144 -30.91 -22.94 -1.62
C LYS A 144 -30.94 -21.58 -2.31
N CYS A 145 -30.72 -20.50 -1.56
CA CYS A 145 -30.79 -19.13 -2.05
C CYS A 145 -29.42 -18.51 -2.31
N LEU A 146 -28.32 -19.17 -1.91
CA LEU A 146 -26.98 -18.65 -2.15
C LEU A 146 -26.64 -18.60 -3.66
N PRO A 147 -25.82 -17.63 -4.08
CA PRO A 147 -25.21 -17.65 -5.40
C PRO A 147 -24.45 -18.96 -5.63
N PRO A 148 -24.39 -19.49 -6.87
CA PRO A 148 -23.73 -20.78 -7.15
C PRO A 148 -22.26 -20.87 -6.75
N HIS A 149 -21.60 -19.72 -6.60
CA HIS A 149 -20.18 -19.61 -6.27
C HIS A 149 -19.92 -19.37 -4.77
N GLU A 150 -20.97 -19.22 -3.96
CA GLU A 150 -20.85 -18.90 -2.54
C GLU A 150 -21.32 -20.09 -1.70
N THR A 151 -20.47 -20.51 -0.76
CA THR A 151 -20.81 -21.59 0.17
C THR A 151 -21.44 -21.03 1.45
N MET A 152 -22.21 -21.85 2.17
CA MET A 152 -22.73 -21.48 3.49
C MET A 152 -21.64 -21.05 4.46
N LYS A 153 -20.48 -21.75 4.45
CA LYS A 153 -19.33 -21.40 5.29
C LYS A 153 -18.78 -20.01 4.92
N GLN A 154 -18.68 -19.69 3.64
CA GLN A 154 -18.22 -18.38 3.17
C GLN A 154 -19.15 -17.25 3.62
N ARG A 155 -20.47 -17.45 3.47
CA ARG A 155 -21.48 -16.47 3.93
C ARG A 155 -21.39 -16.24 5.42
N GLU A 156 -21.30 -17.32 6.21
CA GLU A 156 -21.20 -17.25 7.67
C GLU A 156 -19.91 -16.53 8.10
N ARG A 157 -18.78 -16.82 7.44
CA ARG A 157 -17.50 -16.14 7.67
C ARG A 157 -17.60 -14.65 7.40
N ASN A 158 -18.10 -14.27 6.23
CA ASN A 158 -18.21 -12.85 5.84
C ASN A 158 -19.12 -12.07 6.78
N LEU A 159 -20.18 -12.69 7.27
CA LEU A 159 -21.07 -12.07 8.25
C LEU A 159 -20.43 -11.96 9.64
N ALA A 160 -19.65 -12.96 10.06
CA ALA A 160 -18.85 -12.88 11.29
C ALA A 160 -17.82 -11.75 11.20
N MET A 161 -17.11 -11.59 10.07
CA MET A 161 -16.18 -10.46 9.85
C MET A 161 -16.91 -9.11 9.92
N THR A 162 -18.09 -9.00 9.29
CA THR A 162 -18.92 -7.79 9.33
C THR A 162 -19.34 -7.43 10.76
N LEU A 163 -19.75 -8.44 11.55
CA LEU A 163 -20.08 -8.25 12.96
C LEU A 163 -18.86 -7.81 13.77
N ALA A 164 -17.71 -8.44 13.55
CA ALA A 164 -16.47 -8.08 14.21
C ALA A 164 -16.10 -6.61 13.97
N GLU A 165 -16.15 -6.13 12.72
CA GLU A 165 -15.91 -4.73 12.38
C GLU A 165 -16.91 -3.77 13.04
N ILE A 166 -18.20 -4.13 13.04
CA ILE A 166 -19.24 -3.31 13.67
C ILE A 166 -19.02 -3.20 15.18
N HIS A 167 -18.75 -4.32 15.84
CA HIS A 167 -18.40 -4.35 17.26
C HIS A 167 -17.11 -3.56 17.52
N ALA A 168 -16.15 -3.65 16.59
CA ALA A 168 -14.90 -2.93 16.69
C ALA A 168 -15.11 -1.41 16.73
N ILE A 169 -15.87 -0.88 15.76
CA ILE A 169 -16.22 0.55 15.64
C ILE A 169 -17.03 1.04 16.85
N LEU A 170 -17.85 0.19 17.46
CA LEU A 170 -18.63 0.53 18.65
C LEU A 170 -17.82 0.46 19.95
N GLY A 171 -16.54 0.04 19.91
CA GLY A 171 -15.69 -0.16 21.08
C GLY A 171 -16.03 -1.41 21.90
N GLU A 172 -16.80 -2.34 21.33
CA GLU A 172 -17.24 -3.60 21.96
C GLU A 172 -16.20 -4.68 21.69
N ARG A 173 -15.07 -4.58 22.41
CA ARG A 173 -13.85 -5.35 22.12
C ARG A 173 -14.04 -6.87 22.23
N ASN A 174 -14.68 -7.35 23.29
CA ASN A 174 -14.78 -8.80 23.54
C ASN A 174 -15.62 -9.48 22.46
N GLU A 175 -16.71 -8.84 22.06
CA GLU A 175 -17.59 -9.31 21.00
C GLU A 175 -16.89 -9.29 19.64
N ALA A 176 -16.10 -8.24 19.35
CA ALA A 176 -15.30 -8.19 18.14
C ALA A 176 -14.29 -9.35 18.07
N GLU A 177 -13.60 -9.65 19.17
CA GLU A 177 -12.65 -10.77 19.28
C GLU A 177 -13.36 -12.13 19.09
N GLU A 178 -14.54 -12.33 19.69
CA GLU A 178 -15.34 -13.54 19.51
C GLU A 178 -15.73 -13.77 18.04
N PHE A 179 -16.19 -12.73 17.35
CA PHE A 179 -16.58 -12.83 15.94
C PHE A 179 -15.39 -13.01 14.99
N ILE A 180 -14.22 -12.42 15.29
CA ILE A 180 -12.98 -12.72 14.55
C ILE A 180 -12.60 -14.19 14.70
N GLU A 181 -12.66 -14.74 15.91
CA GLU A 181 -12.32 -16.15 16.13
C GLU A 181 -13.32 -17.07 15.41
N LYS A 182 -14.61 -16.74 15.43
CA LYS A 182 -15.62 -17.44 14.61
C LYS A 182 -15.27 -17.38 13.12
N ALA A 183 -14.87 -16.21 12.60
CA ALA A 183 -14.47 -16.07 11.20
C ALA A 183 -13.21 -16.88 10.86
N ARG A 184 -12.22 -16.94 11.75
CA ARG A 184 -11.01 -17.78 11.58
C ARG A 184 -11.35 -19.26 11.48
N MET A 185 -12.21 -19.76 12.37
CA MET A 185 -12.65 -21.16 12.38
C MET A 185 -13.39 -21.56 11.09
N LEU A 186 -14.02 -20.59 10.42
CA LEU A 186 -14.75 -20.79 9.16
C LEU A 186 -13.85 -20.64 7.92
N ALA A 187 -12.67 -20.02 8.04
CA ALA A 187 -11.73 -19.83 6.95
C ALA A 187 -11.04 -21.14 6.57
N SER A 188 -11.33 -21.63 5.36
CA SER A 188 -10.90 -22.92 4.84
C SER A 188 -9.63 -22.86 4.00
N SER A 189 -9.24 -21.68 3.52
CA SER A 189 -8.00 -21.48 2.75
C SER A 189 -7.13 -20.36 3.30
N ILE A 190 -5.85 -20.36 2.92
CA ILE A 190 -4.88 -19.31 3.30
C ILE A 190 -5.38 -17.93 2.87
N ALA A 191 -5.98 -17.81 1.69
CA ALA A 191 -6.51 -16.54 1.21
C ALA A 191 -7.61 -15.98 2.13
N GLU A 192 -8.50 -16.85 2.60
CA GLU A 192 -9.58 -16.50 3.52
C GLU A 192 -9.06 -16.15 4.92
N GLN A 193 -8.04 -16.87 5.41
CA GLN A 193 -7.39 -16.53 6.67
C GLN A 193 -6.71 -15.16 6.61
N LEU A 194 -6.08 -14.82 5.48
CA LEU A 194 -5.50 -13.49 5.27
C LEU A 194 -6.56 -12.38 5.23
N GLU A 195 -7.75 -12.64 4.68
CA GLU A 195 -8.86 -11.69 4.73
C GLU A 195 -9.32 -11.40 6.17
N VAL A 196 -9.45 -12.45 7.00
CA VAL A 196 -9.80 -12.29 8.42
C VAL A 196 -8.75 -11.51 9.19
N LEU A 197 -7.46 -11.79 8.96
CA LEU A 197 -6.35 -11.08 9.61
C LEU A 197 -6.27 -9.60 9.17
N LYS A 198 -6.63 -9.26 7.93
CA LYS A 198 -6.69 -7.84 7.50
C LYS A 198 -7.75 -7.07 8.28
N VAL A 199 -8.92 -7.66 8.47
CA VAL A 199 -9.99 -7.04 9.26
C VAL A 199 -9.55 -6.84 10.71
N GLU A 200 -8.91 -7.85 11.30
CA GLU A 200 -8.36 -7.76 12.65
C GLU A 200 -7.26 -6.69 12.77
N HIS A 201 -6.41 -6.54 11.74
CA HIS A 201 -5.36 -5.53 11.69
C HIS A 201 -5.91 -4.10 11.72
N ASP A 202 -7.09 -3.87 11.13
CA ASP A 202 -7.73 -2.55 11.13
C ASP A 202 -8.26 -2.11 12.52
N PHE A 203 -8.27 -2.98 13.53
CA PHE A 203 -8.79 -2.63 14.86
C PHE A 203 -7.78 -1.81 15.67
N GLU A 204 -8.21 -0.65 16.17
CA GLU A 204 -7.32 0.31 16.86
C GLU A 204 -6.64 -0.24 18.12
N TRP A 205 -7.26 -1.18 18.84
CA TRP A 205 -6.71 -1.76 20.06
C TRP A 205 -5.87 -3.02 19.84
N ILE A 206 -5.79 -3.50 18.59
CA ILE A 206 -5.07 -4.72 18.28
C ILE A 206 -3.59 -4.42 18.08
N ASP A 207 -2.78 -5.38 18.50
CA ASP A 207 -1.36 -5.38 18.20
C ASP A 207 -1.14 -5.66 16.71
N LYS A 208 -1.22 -4.60 15.90
CA LYS A 208 -1.07 -4.63 14.44
C LYS A 208 0.18 -5.38 13.98
N VAL A 209 1.28 -5.24 14.71
CA VAL A 209 2.53 -5.98 14.46
C VAL A 209 2.31 -7.47 14.57
N LYS A 210 1.72 -7.97 15.66
CA LYS A 210 1.46 -9.41 15.83
C LYS A 210 0.55 -9.97 14.73
N VAL A 211 -0.45 -9.22 14.31
CA VAL A 211 -1.36 -9.64 13.23
C VAL A 211 -0.62 -9.69 11.90
N ALA A 212 0.15 -8.65 11.57
CA ALA A 212 0.92 -8.62 10.34
C ALA A 212 2.03 -9.70 10.30
N GLU A 213 2.68 -10.01 11.44
CA GLU A 213 3.61 -11.13 11.56
C GLU A 213 2.94 -12.48 11.26
N LYS A 214 1.72 -12.71 11.80
CA LYS A 214 0.93 -13.90 11.46
C LYS A 214 0.63 -13.96 9.97
N MET A 215 0.27 -12.83 9.35
CA MET A 215 0.02 -12.76 7.91
C MET A 215 1.26 -13.12 7.09
N VAL A 216 2.42 -12.55 7.41
CA VAL A 216 3.70 -12.87 6.76
C VAL A 216 4.01 -14.37 6.85
N ASN A 217 3.76 -14.99 8.00
CA ASN A 217 3.98 -16.43 8.20
C ASN A 217 3.02 -17.32 7.41
N LEU A 218 1.78 -16.88 7.16
CA LEU A 218 0.81 -17.61 6.35
C LEU A 218 1.04 -17.46 4.84
N THR A 219 1.65 -16.36 4.40
CA THR A 219 1.90 -16.13 2.97
C THR A 219 3.02 -16.98 2.40
N THR A 220 2.72 -17.71 1.33
CA THR A 220 3.69 -18.53 0.59
C THR A 220 4.09 -17.89 -0.75
N GLY A 221 3.20 -17.14 -1.38
CA GLY A 221 3.46 -16.45 -2.65
C GLY A 221 4.32 -15.20 -2.48
N ARG A 222 5.34 -15.02 -3.34
CA ARG A 222 6.27 -13.87 -3.30
C ARG A 222 5.54 -12.52 -3.24
N LYS A 223 4.53 -12.31 -4.09
CA LYS A 223 3.73 -11.08 -4.12
C LYS A 223 2.98 -10.87 -2.81
N GLN A 224 2.20 -11.86 -2.38
CA GLN A 224 1.43 -11.79 -1.14
C GLN A 224 2.34 -11.53 0.06
N LYS A 225 3.52 -12.17 0.10
CA LYS A 225 4.49 -12.00 1.17
C LYS A 225 5.08 -10.59 1.21
N ILE A 226 5.35 -9.98 0.05
CA ILE A 226 5.75 -8.57 -0.04
C ILE A 226 4.61 -7.68 0.49
N ASP A 227 3.37 -7.89 0.03
CA ASP A 227 2.21 -7.10 0.48
C ASP A 227 2.04 -7.17 2.01
N THR A 228 2.22 -8.36 2.61
CA THR A 228 2.14 -8.51 4.08
C THR A 228 3.34 -7.97 4.83
N LEU A 229 4.54 -7.99 4.23
CA LEU A 229 5.72 -7.36 4.82
C LEU A 229 5.56 -5.84 4.81
N LEU A 230 4.95 -5.24 3.78
CA LEU A 230 4.62 -3.82 3.76
C LEU A 230 3.62 -3.46 4.86
N LEU A 231 2.59 -4.30 5.07
CA LEU A 231 1.64 -4.09 6.18
C LEU A 231 2.32 -4.21 7.56
N LEU A 232 3.26 -5.16 7.71
CA LEU A 232 4.07 -5.31 8.92
C LEU A 232 4.95 -4.08 9.16
N ASP A 233 5.52 -3.56 8.08
CA ASP A 233 6.35 -2.37 8.08
C ASP A 233 5.58 -1.11 8.51
N GLU A 234 4.36 -0.92 7.98
CA GLU A 234 3.42 0.12 8.42
C GLU A 234 3.06 -0.04 9.91
N SER A 235 2.85 -1.28 10.36
CA SER A 235 2.53 -1.58 11.76
C SER A 235 3.67 -1.23 12.71
N TYR A 236 4.92 -1.48 12.30
CA TYR A 236 6.10 -1.08 13.07
C TYR A 236 6.26 0.44 13.11
N LEU A 237 5.93 1.13 12.00
CA LEU A 237 5.94 2.59 11.94
C LEU A 237 4.91 3.20 12.91
N GLU A 238 3.68 2.69 12.95
CA GLU A 238 2.65 3.16 13.90
C GLU A 238 3.05 2.95 15.37
N LYS A 239 3.84 1.91 15.65
CA LYS A 239 4.39 1.62 16.99
C LYS A 239 5.72 2.31 17.28
N GLU A 240 6.21 3.13 16.37
CA GLU A 240 7.53 3.78 16.45
C GLU A 240 8.70 2.76 16.63
N SER A 241 8.49 1.48 16.26
CA SER A 241 9.55 0.46 16.27
C SER A 241 10.37 0.52 14.99
N ILE A 242 11.19 1.55 14.88
CA ILE A 242 11.91 1.90 13.65
C ILE A 242 12.88 0.78 13.23
N GLU A 243 13.55 0.13 14.19
CA GLU A 243 14.52 -0.94 13.93
C GLU A 243 13.88 -2.19 13.31
N ASP A 244 12.73 -2.62 13.82
CA ASP A 244 12.02 -3.78 13.28
C ASP A 244 11.42 -3.49 11.89
N GLY A 245 10.97 -2.26 11.65
CA GLY A 245 10.55 -1.81 10.33
C GLY A 245 11.71 -1.87 9.32
N ILE A 246 12.89 -1.35 9.70
CA ILE A 246 14.12 -1.39 8.87
C ILE A 246 14.44 -2.83 8.45
N GLU A 247 14.37 -3.77 9.39
CA GLU A 247 14.57 -5.18 9.11
C GLU A 247 13.52 -5.75 8.14
N THR A 248 12.27 -5.30 8.27
CA THR A 248 11.18 -5.71 7.38
C THR A 248 11.41 -5.22 5.95
N LEU A 249 11.85 -3.98 5.77
CA LEU A 249 12.26 -3.44 4.46
C LEU A 249 13.44 -4.20 3.86
N TYR A 250 14.42 -4.60 4.69
CA TYR A 250 15.55 -5.43 4.24
C TYR A 250 15.08 -6.77 3.67
N ARG A 251 14.12 -7.43 4.34
CA ARG A 251 13.50 -8.68 3.85
C ARG A 251 12.79 -8.47 2.52
N ILE A 252 12.04 -7.37 2.36
CA ILE A 252 11.39 -7.01 1.09
C ILE A 252 12.44 -6.84 0.00
N HIS A 253 13.51 -6.09 0.27
CA HIS A 253 14.60 -5.86 -0.68
C HIS A 253 15.24 -7.18 -1.16
N HIS A 254 15.58 -8.08 -0.24
CA HIS A 254 16.11 -9.41 -0.59
C HIS A 254 15.15 -10.24 -1.40
N MET A 255 13.87 -10.22 -1.03
CA MET A 255 12.83 -10.91 -1.79
C MET A 255 12.63 -10.34 -3.19
N LEU A 256 13.05 -9.11 -3.48
CA LEU A 256 12.91 -8.47 -4.79
C LEU A 256 14.09 -8.77 -5.74
N ARG A 257 15.19 -9.39 -5.28
CA ARG A 257 16.37 -9.70 -6.10
C ARG A 257 16.30 -11.11 -6.74
N PRO A 258 16.71 -11.36 -8.00
CA PRO A 258 17.18 -10.48 -9.08
C PRO A 258 16.24 -10.49 -10.32
N SER A 259 15.72 -9.32 -10.73
CA SER A 259 15.23 -9.09 -12.09
C SER A 259 15.88 -7.80 -12.59
N SER A 260 16.33 -7.79 -13.83
CA SER A 260 17.27 -6.82 -14.43
C SER A 260 16.79 -5.36 -14.52
N SER A 261 15.64 -5.00 -13.95
CA SER A 261 15.20 -3.61 -13.81
C SER A 261 15.46 -3.11 -12.37
N LYS A 262 16.71 -2.74 -12.09
CA LYS A 262 17.19 -2.27 -10.78
C LYS A 262 16.56 -0.97 -10.25
N SER A 263 15.92 -0.14 -11.08
CA SER A 263 15.78 1.28 -10.74
C SER A 263 14.57 1.70 -9.88
N GLY A 264 13.50 0.89 -9.77
CA GLY A 264 12.28 1.33 -9.06
C GLY A 264 12.27 1.06 -7.55
N TRP A 265 12.52 -0.20 -7.17
CA TRP A 265 12.34 -0.65 -5.79
C TRP A 265 13.53 -0.34 -4.87
N GLU A 266 14.74 -0.28 -5.43
CA GLU A 266 15.94 0.16 -4.68
C GLU A 266 15.77 1.61 -4.21
N GLY A 267 15.25 2.49 -5.08
CA GLY A 267 14.91 3.87 -4.73
C GLY A 267 13.86 3.97 -3.62
N MET A 268 12.77 3.18 -3.70
CA MET A 268 11.74 3.16 -2.65
C MET A 268 12.28 2.67 -1.29
N ALA A 269 13.12 1.63 -1.28
CA ALA A 269 13.71 1.12 -0.04
C ALA A 269 14.68 2.14 0.58
N ILE A 270 15.52 2.79 -0.24
CA ILE A 270 16.42 3.85 0.20
C ILE A 270 15.62 5.05 0.74
N PHE A 271 14.59 5.48 0.02
CA PHE A 271 13.69 6.55 0.45
C PHE A 271 13.05 6.23 1.80
N ALA A 272 12.44 5.04 1.95
CA ALA A 272 11.80 4.62 3.19
C ALA A 272 12.78 4.56 4.37
N TYR A 273 14.01 4.11 4.13
CA TYR A 273 15.07 4.11 5.15
C TYR A 273 15.50 5.53 5.54
N LYS A 274 15.80 6.40 4.57
CA LYS A 274 16.17 7.80 4.83
C LYS A 274 15.05 8.52 5.58
N LEU A 275 13.80 8.35 5.14
CA LEU A 275 12.61 8.91 5.77
C LEU A 275 12.51 8.51 7.25
N ARG A 276 12.80 7.24 7.57
CA ARG A 276 12.80 6.75 8.95
C ARG A 276 13.92 7.30 9.80
N ALA A 277 15.14 7.29 9.27
CA ALA A 277 16.30 7.80 10.00
C ALA A 277 16.09 9.28 10.36
N VAL A 278 15.59 10.08 9.41
CA VAL A 278 15.31 11.50 9.64
C VAL A 278 14.14 11.69 10.61
N LYS A 279 13.04 10.92 10.49
CA LYS A 279 11.92 11.00 11.45
C LYS A 279 12.31 10.59 12.87
N LYS A 280 13.13 9.56 13.04
CA LYS A 280 13.68 9.17 14.34
C LYS A 280 14.43 10.33 14.97
N ARG A 281 15.33 10.94 14.18
CA ARG A 281 16.16 12.05 14.64
C ARG A 281 15.31 13.27 14.98
N LEU A 282 14.28 13.56 14.18
CA LEU A 282 13.32 14.63 14.47
C LEU A 282 12.66 14.43 15.84
N ALA A 283 12.17 13.23 16.13
CA ALA A 283 11.56 12.91 17.43
C ALA A 283 12.55 13.10 18.60
N GLU A 284 13.80 12.63 18.47
CA GLU A 284 14.85 12.86 19.47
C GLU A 284 15.10 14.37 19.69
N CYS A 285 15.20 15.16 18.62
CA CYS A 285 15.37 16.60 18.71
C CYS A 285 14.14 17.32 19.29
N GLU A 286 12.92 16.80 19.10
CA GLU A 286 11.70 17.30 19.74
C GLU A 286 11.70 17.05 21.25
N GLU A 287 12.08 15.85 21.68
CA GLU A 287 12.20 15.49 23.10
C GLU A 287 13.27 16.32 23.82
N GLU A 288 14.41 16.55 23.16
CA GLU A 288 15.51 17.37 23.69
C GLU A 288 15.21 18.87 23.64
N GLY A 289 14.20 19.29 22.87
CA GLY A 289 13.94 20.71 22.57
C GLY A 289 15.02 21.34 21.67
N ASP A 290 15.77 20.54 20.93
CA ASP A 290 16.80 20.96 19.98
C ASP A 290 16.17 21.51 18.69
N ARG A 291 15.94 22.83 18.69
CA ARG A 291 15.31 23.53 17.56
C ARG A 291 16.15 23.50 16.28
N GLU A 292 17.48 23.53 16.39
CA GLU A 292 18.37 23.47 15.23
C GLU A 292 18.34 22.07 14.61
N GLY A 293 18.37 21.03 15.44
CA GLY A 293 18.19 19.65 15.00
C GLY A 293 16.83 19.41 14.34
N GLN A 294 15.75 19.97 14.89
CA GLN A 294 14.41 19.93 14.28
C GLN A 294 14.39 20.62 12.91
N PHE A 295 15.00 21.81 12.79
CA PHE A 295 15.13 22.53 11.53
C PHE A 295 15.79 21.65 10.45
N LYS A 296 16.96 21.08 10.75
CA LYS A 296 17.70 20.23 9.81
C LYS A 296 16.92 18.99 9.39
N CYS A 297 16.21 18.36 10.33
CA CYS A 297 15.39 17.20 10.01
C CYS A 297 14.21 17.56 9.11
N GLU A 298 13.50 18.65 9.40
CA GLU A 298 12.38 19.12 8.56
C GLU A 298 12.86 19.53 7.15
N ASP A 299 14.03 20.15 7.02
CA ASP A 299 14.63 20.48 5.72
C ASP A 299 14.97 19.21 4.92
N GLN A 300 15.61 18.22 5.56
CA GLN A 300 15.91 16.92 4.95
C GLN A 300 14.66 16.12 4.56
N LEU A 301 13.58 16.21 5.35
CA LEU A 301 12.30 15.61 4.96
C LEU A 301 11.73 16.30 3.71
N GLY A 302 11.87 17.62 3.63
CA GLY A 302 11.54 18.41 2.44
C GLY A 302 12.23 17.87 1.20
N ASP A 303 13.55 17.69 1.25
CA ASP A 303 14.36 17.14 0.15
C ASP A 303 13.90 15.72 -0.24
N LEU A 304 13.72 14.84 0.74
CA LEU A 304 13.31 13.46 0.50
C LEU A 304 11.97 13.38 -0.24
N PHE A 305 10.98 14.16 0.18
CA PHE A 305 9.67 14.17 -0.46
C PHE A 305 9.68 14.90 -1.81
N SER A 306 10.53 15.91 -1.97
CA SER A 306 10.76 16.59 -3.25
C SER A 306 11.24 15.60 -4.32
N ASP A 307 12.21 14.76 -3.98
CA ASP A 307 12.83 13.79 -4.88
C ASP A 307 11.92 12.59 -5.24
N SER A 308 10.82 12.39 -4.50
CA SER A 308 10.05 11.13 -4.54
C SER A 308 8.62 11.28 -5.11
N ASP A 309 8.39 12.25 -6.00
CA ASP A 309 7.06 12.62 -6.55
C ASP A 309 6.03 13.12 -5.51
N TYR A 310 6.45 13.34 -4.26
CA TYR A 310 5.61 13.73 -3.14
C TYR A 310 5.74 15.23 -2.80
N SER A 311 5.84 16.07 -3.83
CA SER A 311 6.18 17.49 -3.70
C SER A 311 5.27 18.30 -2.76
N THR A 312 3.99 17.93 -2.59
CA THR A 312 3.11 18.61 -1.62
C THR A 312 3.58 18.39 -0.17
N GLN A 313 4.02 17.17 0.17
CA GLN A 313 4.56 16.88 1.49
C GLN A 313 5.91 17.59 1.69
N GLY A 314 6.73 17.67 0.62
CA GLY A 314 7.97 18.45 0.64
C GLY A 314 7.74 19.92 0.98
N ILE A 315 6.71 20.55 0.40
CA ILE A 315 6.32 21.92 0.74
C ILE A 315 6.00 22.07 2.23
N ASP A 316 5.18 21.17 2.78
CA ASP A 316 4.79 21.24 4.20
C ASP A 316 6.00 21.16 5.13
N HIS A 317 6.96 20.28 4.80
CA HIS A 317 8.20 20.11 5.56
C HIS A 317 9.13 21.32 5.46
N TYR A 318 9.36 21.88 4.27
CA TYR A 318 10.14 23.13 4.14
C TYR A 318 9.46 24.32 4.83
N GLU A 319 8.12 24.41 4.84
CA GLU A 319 7.41 25.45 5.58
C GLU A 319 7.57 25.33 7.10
N LYS A 320 7.65 24.09 7.62
CA LYS A 320 7.99 23.84 9.02
C LYS A 320 9.43 24.19 9.32
N ALA A 321 10.38 23.78 8.47
CA ALA A 321 11.77 24.17 8.57
C ALA A 321 11.90 25.70 8.63
N LEU A 322 11.24 26.44 7.74
CA LEU A 322 11.24 27.90 7.76
C LEU A 322 10.70 28.52 9.06
N LYS A 323 9.72 27.90 9.72
CA LYS A 323 9.20 28.35 11.03
C LYS A 323 10.18 28.04 12.17
N LEU A 324 10.93 26.95 12.06
CA LEU A 324 11.93 26.52 13.04
C LEU A 324 13.23 27.31 12.93
N ALA A 325 13.59 27.76 11.73
CA ALA A 325 14.79 28.53 11.43
C ALA A 325 15.02 29.68 12.44
N SER A 326 16.16 29.61 13.12
CA SER A 326 16.59 30.50 14.18
C SER A 326 17.58 31.56 13.69
N THR A 327 18.32 31.26 12.63
CA THR A 327 19.31 32.16 12.01
C THR A 327 18.84 32.66 10.64
N GLU A 328 19.41 33.76 10.17
CA GLU A 328 19.13 34.25 8.81
C GLU A 328 19.65 33.29 7.73
N ILE A 329 20.73 32.56 8.00
CA ILE A 329 21.28 31.55 7.07
C ILE A 329 20.30 30.37 6.94
N GLU A 330 19.75 29.86 8.04
CA GLU A 330 18.73 28.80 8.02
C GLU A 330 17.46 29.24 7.25
N LYS A 331 17.01 30.48 7.47
CA LYS A 331 15.87 31.03 6.72
C LYS A 331 16.16 31.15 5.23
N ILE A 332 17.36 31.62 4.86
CA ILE A 332 17.82 31.69 3.47
C ILE A 332 17.79 30.28 2.84
N SER A 333 18.29 29.26 3.55
CA SER A 333 18.29 27.87 3.11
C SER A 333 16.88 27.35 2.87
N ALA A 334 16.00 27.40 3.86
CA ALA A 334 14.63 26.88 3.74
C ALA A 334 13.80 27.64 2.68
N LEU A 335 14.00 28.96 2.53
CA LEU A 335 13.37 29.73 1.45
C LEU A 335 13.89 29.30 0.08
N ASN A 336 15.17 28.96 -0.04
CA ASN A 336 15.76 28.48 -1.27
C ASN A 336 15.17 27.13 -1.67
N SER A 337 15.18 26.15 -0.76
CA SER A 337 14.65 24.80 -1.03
C SER A 337 13.15 24.84 -1.39
N LEU A 338 12.36 25.64 -0.65
CA LEU A 338 10.95 25.84 -0.98
C LEU A 338 10.75 26.53 -2.34
N ALA A 339 11.58 27.52 -2.69
CA ALA A 339 11.49 28.21 -3.97
C ALA A 339 11.84 27.31 -5.15
N VAL A 340 12.83 26.43 -4.99
CA VAL A 340 13.21 25.39 -5.97
C VAL A 340 12.05 24.41 -6.16
N LEU A 341 11.46 23.90 -5.08
CA LEU A 341 10.33 22.96 -5.19
C LEU A 341 9.11 23.59 -5.89
N GLN A 342 8.78 24.85 -5.58
CA GLN A 342 7.70 25.56 -6.29
C GLN A 342 8.05 25.78 -7.77
N TRP A 343 9.32 26.00 -8.09
CA TRP A 343 9.78 26.09 -9.47
C TRP A 343 9.55 24.79 -10.24
N GLU A 344 9.95 23.66 -9.68
CA GLU A 344 9.81 22.34 -10.30
C GLU A 344 8.34 21.99 -10.53
N LEU A 345 7.47 22.40 -9.61
CA LEU A 345 6.01 22.35 -9.74
C LEU A 345 5.41 23.34 -10.75
N ARG A 346 6.24 24.11 -11.45
CA ARG A 346 5.87 25.18 -12.40
C ARG A 346 5.01 26.29 -11.77
N ARG A 347 5.10 26.46 -10.45
CA ARG A 347 4.48 27.54 -9.67
C ARG A 347 5.45 28.72 -9.59
N TYR A 348 5.75 29.26 -10.77
CA TYR A 348 6.82 30.25 -10.95
C TYR A 348 6.57 31.57 -10.22
N LYS A 349 5.30 31.94 -10.00
CA LYS A 349 4.94 33.15 -9.26
C LYS A 349 5.29 32.99 -7.78
N GLU A 350 4.90 31.87 -7.19
CA GLU A 350 5.18 31.50 -5.81
C GLU A 350 6.68 31.36 -5.57
N SER A 351 7.39 30.68 -6.48
CA SER A 351 8.86 30.59 -6.47
C SER A 351 9.52 31.99 -6.50
N CYS A 352 9.06 32.88 -7.38
CA CYS A 352 9.56 34.25 -7.46
C CYS A 352 9.32 35.04 -6.16
N GLU A 353 8.15 34.91 -5.53
CA GLU A 353 7.85 35.58 -4.26
C GLU A 353 8.76 35.08 -3.12
N LEU A 354 9.08 33.78 -3.11
CA LEU A 354 10.01 33.19 -2.14
C LEU A 354 11.45 33.67 -2.35
N TYR A 355 11.96 33.69 -3.58
CA TYR A 355 13.29 34.24 -3.86
C TYR A 355 13.39 35.74 -3.53
N GLN A 356 12.32 36.51 -3.72
CA GLN A 356 12.29 37.91 -3.28
C GLN A 356 12.35 38.06 -1.75
N LYS A 357 11.73 37.14 -1.00
CA LYS A 357 11.89 37.10 0.46
C LYS A 357 13.33 36.73 0.85
N LYS A 358 13.92 35.71 0.20
CA LYS A 358 15.32 35.30 0.38
C LYS A 358 16.26 36.49 0.16
N LYS A 359 16.09 37.22 -0.96
CA LYS A 359 16.89 38.40 -1.30
C LYS A 359 16.85 39.49 -0.22
N LYS A 360 15.69 39.77 0.36
CA LYS A 360 15.57 40.80 1.42
C LYS A 360 16.37 40.41 2.67
N ILE A 361 16.39 39.12 3.01
CA ILE A 361 17.16 38.60 4.14
C ILE A 361 18.65 38.69 3.82
N GLU A 362 19.05 38.22 2.64
CA GLU A 362 20.41 38.33 2.10
C GLU A 362 20.95 39.78 2.15
N GLU A 363 20.17 40.76 1.68
CA GLU A 363 20.51 42.18 1.76
C GLU A 363 20.67 42.66 3.20
N SER A 364 19.77 42.25 4.11
CA SER A 364 19.84 42.62 5.53
C SER A 364 21.04 41.99 6.25
N ALA A 365 21.47 40.81 5.81
CA ALA A 365 22.63 40.09 6.33
C ALA A 365 23.94 40.49 5.63
N ALA A 366 23.89 41.40 4.65
CA ALA A 366 25.00 41.76 3.76
C ALA A 366 25.61 40.54 3.00
N ILE A 367 24.80 39.50 2.78
CA ILE A 367 25.11 38.33 1.98
C ILE A 367 24.55 38.59 0.58
N CYS A 368 25.29 39.25 -0.30
CA CYS A 368 24.81 39.48 -1.66
C CYS A 368 25.15 38.28 -2.55
N THR A 369 24.16 37.47 -2.92
CA THR A 369 24.35 36.41 -3.91
C THR A 369 23.79 36.85 -5.27
N THR A 370 24.66 36.84 -6.28
CA THR A 370 24.23 37.05 -7.67
C THR A 370 23.31 35.93 -8.15
N GLU A 371 23.38 34.76 -7.51
CA GLU A 371 22.52 33.59 -7.70
C GLU A 371 21.04 33.90 -7.46
N THR A 372 20.67 34.47 -6.31
CA THR A 372 19.26 34.78 -6.01
C THR A 372 18.67 35.76 -7.03
N GLU A 373 19.45 36.71 -7.54
CA GLU A 373 18.98 37.61 -8.60
C GLU A 373 18.70 36.88 -9.92
N VAL A 374 19.57 35.94 -10.27
CA VAL A 374 19.41 35.08 -11.46
C VAL A 374 18.17 34.20 -11.31
N ASP A 375 17.93 33.61 -10.13
CA ASP A 375 16.76 32.76 -9.89
C ASP A 375 15.44 33.54 -9.89
N ILE A 376 15.41 34.76 -9.35
CA ILE A 376 14.25 35.67 -9.49
C ILE A 376 13.98 35.93 -10.97
N ALA A 377 15.00 36.23 -11.76
CA ALA A 377 14.85 36.53 -13.18
C ALA A 377 14.33 35.32 -13.95
N LYS A 378 14.91 34.14 -13.72
CA LYS A 378 14.44 32.86 -14.25
C LYS A 378 12.94 32.70 -13.97
N ALA A 379 12.50 32.94 -12.72
CA ALA A 379 11.14 32.63 -12.30
C ALA A 379 10.15 33.56 -13.00
N ARG A 380 10.54 34.81 -13.17
CA ARG A 380 9.76 35.78 -13.94
C ARG A 380 9.72 35.46 -15.43
N ILE A 381 10.80 34.96 -16.02
CA ILE A 381 10.85 34.58 -17.45
C ILE A 381 9.91 33.39 -17.71
N CYS A 382 10.05 32.30 -16.95
CA CYS A 382 9.25 31.10 -17.10
C CYS A 382 7.77 31.33 -16.75
N GLY A 383 7.50 32.11 -15.70
CA GLY A 383 6.15 32.50 -15.30
C GLY A 383 5.51 33.58 -16.17
N LYS A 384 6.22 34.11 -17.19
CA LYS A 384 5.77 35.25 -18.02
C LYS A 384 5.32 36.46 -17.17
N LEU A 385 6.02 36.71 -16.07
CA LEU A 385 5.69 37.74 -15.07
C LEU A 385 6.25 39.13 -15.43
N PHE A 386 6.71 39.33 -16.66
CA PHE A 386 7.13 40.64 -17.15
C PHE A 386 5.94 41.39 -17.77
N PRO A 387 5.60 42.59 -17.26
CA PRO A 387 4.53 43.42 -17.82
C PRO A 387 4.70 43.77 -19.30
N SER A 388 5.95 43.86 -19.79
CA SER A 388 6.23 44.16 -21.20
C SER A 388 7.55 43.57 -21.68
N PRO A 389 7.72 43.33 -23.01
CA PRO A 389 9.00 42.92 -23.59
C PRO A 389 10.15 43.90 -23.34
N LYS A 390 9.84 45.19 -23.18
CA LYS A 390 10.82 46.24 -22.87
C LYS A 390 11.43 46.04 -21.48
N GLU A 391 10.62 45.65 -20.51
CA GLU A 391 11.09 45.36 -19.15
C GLU A 391 11.93 44.09 -19.09
N LEU A 392 11.52 43.03 -19.81
CA LEU A 392 12.33 41.83 -19.95
C LEU A 392 13.71 42.17 -20.54
N LYS A 393 13.76 42.95 -21.63
CA LYS A 393 15.02 43.36 -22.24
C LYS A 393 15.93 44.12 -21.27
N LYS A 394 15.36 45.07 -20.52
CA LYS A 394 16.10 45.83 -19.51
C LYS A 394 16.67 44.92 -18.41
N GLU A 395 15.90 43.92 -17.98
CA GLU A 395 16.36 42.95 -16.98
C GLU A 395 17.47 42.05 -17.51
N ILE A 396 17.38 41.60 -18.77
CA ILE A 396 18.46 40.84 -19.42
C ILE A 396 19.74 41.67 -19.50
N GLU A 397 19.67 42.92 -19.94
CA GLU A 397 20.82 43.82 -20.00
C GLU A 397 21.46 44.03 -18.62
N ARG A 398 20.64 44.13 -17.56
CA ARG A 398 21.10 44.22 -16.18
C ARG A 398 21.85 42.96 -15.73
N LEU A 399 21.30 41.78 -16.02
CA LEU A 399 21.89 40.49 -15.62
C LEU A 399 23.16 40.18 -16.41
N GLN A 400 23.23 40.57 -17.68
CA GLN A 400 24.43 40.42 -18.52
C GLN A 400 25.59 41.32 -18.07
N ALA A 401 25.32 42.38 -17.31
CA ALA A 401 26.36 43.22 -16.71
C ALA A 401 26.98 42.59 -15.46
N ILE A 402 26.38 41.54 -14.90
CA ILE A 402 26.95 40.78 -13.78
C ILE A 402 28.14 39.96 -14.32
N PRO A 403 29.30 39.95 -13.63
CA PRO A 403 30.41 39.09 -14.00
C PRO A 403 29.94 37.65 -14.22
N ALA A 404 30.41 37.05 -15.29
CA ALA A 404 29.92 35.76 -15.75
C ALA A 404 30.06 34.71 -14.62
N ASN A 405 28.94 34.13 -14.20
CA ASN A 405 28.86 33.15 -13.12
C ASN A 405 28.18 31.87 -13.62
N ARG A 406 28.40 30.74 -12.95
CA ARG A 406 27.84 29.43 -13.32
C ARG A 406 26.31 29.44 -13.49
N PHE A 407 25.61 30.35 -12.83
CA PHE A 407 24.15 30.44 -12.84
C PHE A 407 23.61 31.05 -14.14
N MET A 408 24.43 31.80 -14.88
CA MET A 408 24.05 32.39 -16.17
C MET A 408 23.65 31.34 -17.21
N ASN A 409 24.19 30.12 -17.14
CA ASN A 409 23.80 29.01 -18.02
C ASN A 409 22.31 28.69 -17.95
N SER A 410 21.80 28.53 -16.73
CA SER A 410 20.38 28.23 -16.51
C SER A 410 19.48 29.39 -16.95
N LEU A 411 19.94 30.63 -16.80
CA LEU A 411 19.23 31.82 -17.30
C LEU A 411 19.17 31.85 -18.83
N TYR A 412 20.30 31.59 -19.51
CA TYR A 412 20.35 31.55 -20.97
C TYR A 412 19.48 30.44 -21.55
N GLU A 413 19.38 29.30 -20.88
CA GLU A 413 18.43 28.25 -21.22
C GLU A 413 16.98 28.72 -21.14
N CYS A 414 16.57 29.32 -20.01
CA CYS A 414 15.22 29.86 -19.85
C CYS A 414 14.90 30.93 -20.91
N LEU A 415 15.86 31.81 -21.24
CA LEU A 415 15.70 32.83 -22.28
C LEU A 415 15.56 32.21 -23.68
N SER A 416 16.36 31.19 -23.97
CA SER A 416 16.29 30.46 -25.24
C SER A 416 14.92 29.81 -25.45
N GLU A 417 14.40 29.12 -24.43
CA GLU A 417 13.07 28.51 -24.46
C GLU A 417 11.96 29.56 -24.57
N HIS A 418 12.05 30.65 -23.79
CA HIS A 418 11.09 31.74 -23.83
C HIS A 418 10.97 32.36 -25.23
N TYR A 419 12.10 32.69 -25.88
CA TYR A 419 12.07 33.26 -27.23
C TYR A 419 11.63 32.25 -28.29
N LYS A 420 11.93 30.96 -28.10
CA LYS A 420 11.42 29.87 -28.95
C LYS A 420 9.90 29.78 -28.88
N GLU A 421 9.31 29.84 -27.69
CA GLU A 421 7.84 29.85 -27.51
C GLU A 421 7.17 31.07 -28.17
N GLN A 422 7.86 32.21 -28.22
CA GLN A 422 7.38 33.41 -28.91
C GLN A 422 7.56 33.36 -30.44
N GLY A 423 8.19 32.31 -30.98
CA GLY A 423 8.54 32.19 -32.40
C GLY A 423 9.72 33.06 -32.84
N ASN A 424 10.47 33.64 -31.90
CA ASN A 424 11.68 34.40 -32.18
C ASN A 424 12.91 33.48 -32.15
N PHE A 425 13.06 32.68 -33.21
CA PHE A 425 14.15 31.71 -33.31
C PHE A 425 15.54 32.35 -33.34
N THR A 426 15.68 33.58 -33.85
CA THR A 426 16.97 34.29 -33.89
C THR A 426 17.51 34.58 -32.49
N GLU A 427 16.67 35.14 -31.60
CA GLU A 427 17.10 35.37 -30.20
C GLU A 427 17.24 34.05 -29.45
N SER A 428 16.38 33.06 -29.70
CA SER A 428 16.52 31.72 -29.11
C SER A 428 17.89 31.09 -29.43
N THR A 429 18.29 31.07 -30.71
CA THR A 429 19.60 30.57 -31.14
C THR A 429 20.75 31.36 -30.51
N LYS A 430 20.64 32.69 -30.44
CA LYS A 430 21.65 33.53 -29.78
C LYS A 430 21.85 33.17 -28.30
N TYR A 431 20.80 32.98 -27.51
CA TYR A 431 20.96 32.58 -26.11
C TYR A 431 21.45 31.13 -25.96
N LYS A 432 21.07 30.25 -26.89
CA LYS A 432 21.64 28.90 -26.95
C LYS A 432 23.15 28.92 -27.20
N GLU A 433 23.62 29.72 -28.16
CA GLU A 433 25.05 29.90 -28.42
C GLU A 433 25.79 30.55 -27.24
N LEU A 434 25.16 31.49 -26.54
CA LEU A 434 25.74 32.08 -25.32
C LEU A 434 25.93 31.04 -24.21
N LYS A 435 24.96 30.15 -24.00
CA LYS A 435 25.09 29.00 -23.11
C LYS A 435 26.26 28.10 -23.53
N GLU A 436 26.30 27.68 -24.79
CA GLU A 436 27.36 26.79 -25.30
C GLU A 436 28.77 27.42 -25.19
N ARG A 437 28.91 28.72 -25.45
CA ARG A 437 30.17 29.44 -25.26
C ARG A 437 30.56 29.53 -23.79
N PHE A 438 29.59 29.73 -22.91
CA PHE A 438 29.84 29.79 -21.49
C PHE A 438 30.27 28.41 -20.94
N ASP A 439 29.57 27.33 -21.32
CA ASP A 439 29.96 25.94 -21.01
C ASP A 439 31.38 25.64 -21.51
N ALA A 440 31.73 26.08 -22.72
CA ALA A 440 33.08 25.91 -23.25
C ALA A 440 34.15 26.74 -22.50
N SER A 441 33.76 27.86 -21.89
CA SER A 441 34.68 28.76 -21.17
C SER A 441 34.99 28.30 -19.74
N LEU A 442 34.12 27.49 -19.13
CA LEU A 442 34.34 26.95 -17.78
C LEU A 442 35.45 25.88 -17.74
N GLY A 443 35.84 25.31 -18.88
CA GLY A 443 36.89 24.28 -18.95
C GLY A 443 36.55 22.99 -18.19
N GLU A 444 37.34 21.94 -18.38
CA GLU A 444 37.19 20.66 -17.65
C GLU A 444 37.75 20.72 -16.20
N GLU A 445 38.25 21.88 -15.74
CA GLU A 445 39.00 21.96 -14.47
C GLU A 445 38.12 22.11 -13.22
N GLU A 446 36.85 22.52 -13.32
CA GLU A 446 36.03 22.87 -12.13
C GLU A 446 35.16 21.73 -11.56
N ASP A 447 35.08 20.55 -12.19
CA ASP A 447 34.25 19.44 -11.71
C ASP A 447 34.75 18.79 -10.39
N LYS A 448 35.90 19.24 -9.85
CA LYS A 448 36.52 18.70 -8.64
C LYS A 448 36.28 19.52 -7.37
N GLU A 449 35.99 20.82 -7.46
CA GLU A 449 35.92 21.70 -6.28
C GLU A 449 34.51 21.96 -5.76
N GLY A 450 33.46 21.71 -6.55
CA GLY A 450 32.07 21.97 -6.16
C GLY A 450 31.42 20.99 -5.16
N ARG A 451 32.15 19.98 -4.65
CA ARG A 451 31.60 18.93 -3.76
C ARG A 451 32.11 18.94 -2.32
N ASN A 452 33.01 19.84 -1.95
CA ASN A 452 33.63 19.84 -0.62
C ASN A 452 33.40 21.18 0.09
N GLN A 453 32.27 21.31 0.78
CA GLN A 453 32.12 22.14 1.99
C GLN A 453 30.73 21.92 2.63
N ALA A 454 30.64 20.85 3.43
CA ALA A 454 29.66 20.72 4.50
C ALA A 454 30.39 20.08 5.68
N GLU A 455 30.60 20.85 6.75
CA GLU A 455 31.24 20.38 7.97
C GLU A 455 30.34 19.39 8.72
N SER A 456 31.00 18.51 9.48
CA SER A 456 30.51 17.23 9.95
C SER A 456 29.34 17.29 10.95
N PHE A 457 28.20 16.77 10.51
CA PHE A 457 27.32 15.89 11.29
C PHE A 457 27.00 14.68 10.39
N VAL A 458 26.51 13.57 10.95
CA VAL A 458 26.14 12.39 10.13
C VAL A 458 24.89 12.71 9.32
N THR A 459 25.04 13.49 8.24
CA THR A 459 24.01 13.67 7.22
C THR A 459 24.26 12.62 6.13
N PHE A 460 23.19 12.04 5.56
CA PHE A 460 23.31 11.10 4.43
C PHE A 460 23.86 11.77 3.16
N GLU A 461 24.09 13.08 3.19
CA GLU A 461 24.67 13.87 2.12
C GLU A 461 26.11 13.43 1.86
N GLY A 462 26.35 12.86 0.67
CA GLY A 462 27.67 12.40 0.24
C GLY A 462 27.91 10.89 0.41
N MET A 463 26.99 10.14 1.02
CA MET A 463 27.00 8.68 0.89
C MET A 463 26.38 8.28 -0.45
N ASP A 464 27.13 7.57 -1.28
CA ASP A 464 26.54 6.94 -2.46
C ASP A 464 25.50 5.89 -2.05
N ASP A 465 24.46 5.69 -2.87
CA ASP A 465 23.35 4.77 -2.56
C ASP A 465 23.82 3.36 -2.20
N LYS A 466 24.96 2.94 -2.76
CA LYS A 466 25.57 1.65 -2.44
C LYS A 466 26.16 1.64 -1.03
N LYS A 467 26.78 2.73 -0.56
CA LYS A 467 27.20 2.93 0.83
C LYS A 467 26.01 3.01 1.76
N ILE A 468 24.92 3.68 1.39
CA ILE A 468 23.70 3.68 2.20
C ILE A 468 23.16 2.26 2.35
N LEU A 469 23.06 1.50 1.25
CA LEU A 469 22.65 0.10 1.26
C LEU A 469 23.64 -0.82 1.99
N LEU A 470 24.94 -0.54 1.95
CA LEU A 470 25.98 -1.28 2.68
C LEU A 470 25.95 -0.97 4.17
N THR A 471 25.88 0.31 4.56
CA THR A 471 25.69 0.74 5.95
C THR A 471 24.40 0.14 6.49
N PHE A 472 23.31 0.17 5.72
CA PHE A 472 22.05 -0.51 6.05
C PHE A 472 22.23 -2.02 6.22
N ALA A 473 22.92 -2.69 5.30
CA ALA A 473 23.19 -4.11 5.40
C ALA A 473 24.14 -4.46 6.57
N ASP A 474 25.04 -3.57 6.95
CA ASP A 474 25.99 -3.72 8.04
C ASP A 474 25.31 -3.43 9.40
N GLU A 475 24.45 -2.41 9.49
CA GLU A 475 23.60 -2.11 10.65
C GLU A 475 22.61 -3.26 10.92
N ALA A 476 21.93 -3.74 9.89
CA ALA A 476 21.05 -4.91 9.98
C ALA A 476 21.84 -6.15 10.43
N ARG A 477 23.03 -6.39 9.86
CA ARG A 477 23.91 -7.51 10.27
C ARG A 477 24.41 -7.37 11.71
N ALA A 478 24.83 -6.18 12.14
CA ALA A 478 25.29 -5.91 13.49
C ALA A 478 24.15 -6.02 14.52
N PHE A 479 22.93 -5.62 14.16
CA PHE A 479 21.73 -5.88 14.95
C PHE A 479 21.47 -7.38 15.10
N TYR A 480 21.52 -8.14 13.99
CA TYR A 480 21.38 -9.60 14.03
C TYR A 480 22.44 -10.28 14.89
N GLN A 481 23.70 -9.87 14.76
CA GLN A 481 24.80 -10.38 15.59
C GLN A 481 24.55 -10.08 17.07
N ARG A 482 24.17 -8.85 17.42
CA ARG A 482 23.81 -8.49 18.81
C ARG A 482 22.65 -9.34 19.36
N LYS A 483 21.62 -9.60 18.54
CA LYS A 483 20.45 -10.42 18.92
C LYS A 483 20.80 -11.90 19.10
N VAL A 484 21.70 -12.43 18.27
CA VAL A 484 22.21 -13.81 18.38
C VAL A 484 23.18 -13.96 19.56
N GLU A 485 23.98 -12.94 19.83
CA GLU A 485 25.00 -12.92 20.89
C GLU A 485 24.46 -12.54 22.27
N THR A 486 23.21 -12.08 22.39
CA THR A 486 22.50 -12.02 23.67
C THR A 486 21.91 -13.40 23.99
N PRO A 487 22.57 -14.27 24.77
CA PRO A 487 21.91 -15.46 25.30
C PRO A 487 20.75 -14.99 26.18
N SER A 488 19.54 -15.43 25.85
CA SER A 488 18.34 -15.31 26.67
C SER A 488 18.71 -15.52 28.16
N GLN A 489 18.78 -14.43 28.92
CA GLN A 489 18.90 -14.47 30.39
C GLN A 489 17.56 -14.85 31.02
N LYS A 490 16.88 -15.85 30.47
CA LYS A 490 15.79 -16.56 31.14
C LYS A 490 16.24 -18.00 31.36
N GLY A 491 16.82 -18.26 32.53
CA GLY A 491 17.00 -19.62 33.03
C GLY A 491 18.36 -19.96 33.66
N LYS A 492 18.83 -19.20 34.64
CA LYS A 492 19.76 -19.76 35.66
C LYS A 492 19.29 -19.39 37.06
N ILE A 493 18.22 -20.05 37.50
CA ILE A 493 17.98 -20.30 38.92
C ILE A 493 18.12 -21.80 39.14
N GLY A 494 19.16 -22.17 39.90
CA GLY A 494 19.21 -23.37 40.72
C GLY A 494 19.39 -24.71 40.00
N LYS A 495 20.62 -25.25 40.08
CA LYS A 495 20.79 -26.64 40.54
C LYS A 495 22.15 -26.77 41.23
N ARG A 496 22.08 -26.81 42.57
CA ARG A 496 23.17 -27.22 43.45
C ARG A 496 23.56 -28.66 43.11
N ARG A 497 24.87 -28.88 43.14
CA ARG A 497 25.54 -30.18 43.08
C ARG A 497 24.89 -31.19 44.02
N LEU A 498 24.54 -32.35 43.48
CA LEU A 498 24.64 -33.63 44.18
C LEU A 498 25.43 -34.57 43.27
N SER A 499 26.57 -34.98 43.79
CA SER A 499 27.44 -36.05 43.30
C SER A 499 26.73 -37.41 43.36
N ILE A 500 26.98 -38.29 42.39
CA ILE A 500 27.30 -39.72 42.57
C ILE A 500 27.86 -40.27 41.24
N ASP A 501 28.76 -41.24 41.41
CA ASP A 501 29.76 -41.84 40.55
C ASP A 501 29.30 -42.64 39.30
N ASN A 502 30.09 -42.48 38.23
CA ASN A 502 30.86 -43.43 37.40
C ASN A 502 30.34 -44.80 36.92
N SER A 503 30.83 -45.11 35.68
CA SER A 503 31.05 -46.40 34.98
C SER A 503 29.82 -46.98 34.25
N GLU A 504 29.84 -47.52 33.02
CA GLU A 504 30.81 -48.25 32.17
C GLU A 504 30.47 -48.02 30.66
N VAL A 505 31.41 -47.78 29.74
CA VAL A 505 32.15 -48.73 28.86
C VAL A 505 31.28 -49.60 27.90
N LEU A 506 31.19 -49.14 26.65
CA LEU A 506 31.66 -49.76 25.39
C LEU A 506 31.14 -51.16 24.93
N LYS A 507 30.80 -51.19 23.63
CA LYS A 507 30.82 -52.30 22.62
C LYS A 507 29.42 -52.87 22.27
N ILE A 508 29.09 -53.36 21.09
CA ILE A 508 29.62 -53.56 19.71
C ILE A 508 28.45 -54.26 18.96
N ASP A 509 28.33 -54.09 17.63
CA ASP A 509 27.69 -54.95 16.62
C ASP A 509 26.46 -55.82 16.95
N THR A 510 25.49 -55.82 16.02
CA THR A 510 25.18 -57.08 15.32
C THR A 510 24.53 -56.86 13.95
N LYS A 511 25.01 -57.69 13.03
CA LYS A 511 24.59 -57.92 11.65
C LYS A 511 23.30 -58.77 11.54
N LYS A 512 22.71 -58.67 10.35
CA LYS A 512 22.01 -59.71 9.54
C LYS A 512 20.60 -60.15 9.96
N SER A 513 19.71 -60.21 8.95
CA SER A 513 19.00 -61.42 8.47
C SER A 513 17.76 -61.00 7.65
N ARG A 514 17.80 -61.06 6.31
CA ARG A 514 17.35 -62.14 5.40
C ARG A 514 15.83 -62.26 5.17
N ARG A 515 15.52 -62.55 3.89
CA ARG A 515 14.32 -63.19 3.28
C ARG A 515 13.16 -62.25 2.95
N SER A 516 12.42 -62.39 1.84
CA SER A 516 12.48 -63.25 0.63
C SER A 516 11.24 -62.95 -0.23
N ASN A 517 11.38 -63.04 -1.57
CA ASN A 517 10.34 -63.39 -2.57
C ASN A 517 9.12 -62.43 -2.68
N ALA A 518 8.54 -62.11 -3.84
CA ALA A 518 8.32 -62.95 -5.01
C ALA A 518 8.11 -62.15 -6.31
N LYS A 519 8.39 -62.86 -7.41
CA LYS A 519 8.05 -62.61 -8.81
C LYS A 519 6.57 -62.23 -9.05
N VAL A 520 6.32 -61.34 -10.01
CA VAL A 520 5.42 -61.60 -11.17
C VAL A 520 5.98 -60.88 -12.41
N ASP A 521 6.17 -61.66 -13.47
CA ASP A 521 6.56 -61.27 -14.83
C ASP A 521 5.33 -60.89 -15.69
N MET A 522 5.62 -60.31 -16.87
CA MET A 522 4.80 -60.14 -18.10
C MET A 522 4.08 -58.77 -18.20
N GLY A 523 4.33 -57.93 -19.21
CA GLY A 523 5.19 -58.03 -20.37
C GLY A 523 4.97 -56.87 -21.35
N ASN A 524 6.06 -56.57 -22.07
CA ASN A 524 6.21 -55.97 -23.40
C ASN A 524 5.18 -54.95 -23.94
N GLU A 525 5.68 -53.77 -24.31
CA GLU A 525 5.79 -53.44 -25.73
C GLU A 525 6.91 -52.44 -26.03
N LYS A 526 7.54 -52.66 -27.19
CA LYS A 526 8.80 -52.13 -27.67
C LYS A 526 8.65 -50.73 -28.25
N ARG A 527 9.72 -49.91 -28.16
CA ARG A 527 10.36 -49.28 -29.34
C ARG A 527 11.72 -48.68 -28.98
N ASP A 528 12.66 -48.99 -29.86
CA ASP A 528 14.10 -48.72 -29.76
C ASP A 528 14.51 -47.29 -30.15
N ASN A 529 15.65 -46.91 -29.56
CA ASN A 529 16.84 -46.26 -30.15
C ASN A 529 17.15 -44.76 -29.93
N GLY A 530 18.36 -44.58 -29.37
CA GLY A 530 19.21 -43.38 -29.36
C GLY A 530 19.28 -42.74 -27.97
N GLY A 531 20.30 -42.93 -27.11
CA GLY A 531 21.74 -43.08 -27.36
C GLY A 531 22.44 -41.75 -27.03
N GLY A 532 22.81 -41.54 -25.77
CA GLY A 532 23.54 -40.35 -25.30
C GLY A 532 23.82 -40.44 -23.79
N GLU A 533 25.09 -40.29 -23.42
CA GLU A 533 25.74 -40.74 -22.19
C GLU A 533 25.38 -39.96 -20.92
N ALA A 534 25.42 -40.69 -19.80
CA ALA A 534 25.24 -40.20 -18.44
C ALA A 534 26.59 -39.90 -17.77
N LEU A 535 26.61 -38.88 -16.91
CA LEU A 535 27.58 -38.70 -15.84
C LEU A 535 26.80 -38.50 -14.53
N ASP A 536 27.15 -39.31 -13.55
CA ASP A 536 26.60 -39.43 -12.20
C ASP A 536 26.92 -38.22 -11.30
N ILE A 537 25.96 -37.75 -10.50
CA ILE A 537 26.18 -37.21 -9.13
C ILE A 537 24.98 -37.57 -8.24
N ASP A 538 25.34 -37.96 -7.01
CA ASP A 538 24.62 -38.62 -5.91
C ASP A 538 23.33 -37.98 -5.32
N ASP A 539 22.44 -38.92 -4.98
CA ASP A 539 21.43 -39.06 -3.91
C ASP A 539 21.25 -37.99 -2.79
N CYS A 540 20.00 -37.54 -2.63
CA CYS A 540 19.39 -37.11 -1.37
C CYS A 540 18.13 -37.98 -1.10
N PRO A 541 17.92 -38.49 0.14
CA PRO A 541 16.84 -39.45 0.42
C PRO A 541 15.46 -38.80 0.62
N PRO A 542 14.36 -39.54 0.41
CA PRO A 542 13.01 -39.08 0.67
C PRO A 542 12.66 -39.17 2.17
N MET A 543 11.92 -38.19 2.67
CA MET A 543 11.32 -38.24 4.01
C MET A 543 10.14 -39.21 4.01
N GLU A 544 10.20 -40.18 4.93
CA GLU A 544 9.11 -41.10 5.23
C GLU A 544 7.98 -40.38 5.99
N HIS A 545 6.76 -40.80 5.68
CA HIS A 545 5.55 -40.52 6.45
C HIS A 545 5.58 -41.29 7.77
N GLU A 546 5.59 -40.59 8.90
CA GLU A 546 5.18 -41.16 10.18
C GLU A 546 3.67 -40.98 10.37
N SER A 547 3.01 -42.13 10.52
CA SER A 547 1.63 -42.31 10.94
C SER A 547 1.55 -42.45 12.47
N ASN A 548 0.51 -41.85 13.05
CA ASN A 548 -0.28 -42.31 14.21
C ASN A 548 0.44 -42.99 15.39
N GLU A 549 0.55 -42.24 16.50
CA GLU A 549 0.52 -42.66 17.92
C GLU A 549 0.64 -41.32 18.71
N GLU A 550 -0.10 -40.93 19.74
CA GLU A 550 -1.08 -41.51 20.64
C GLU A 550 -2.02 -40.38 21.11
N MET A 551 -3.32 -40.68 21.14
CA MET A 551 -4.26 -40.01 22.06
C MET A 551 -3.98 -40.53 23.47
N LYS A 552 -3.62 -39.65 24.41
CA LYS A 552 -3.88 -39.76 25.86
C LYS A 552 -3.24 -38.59 26.59
N GLU A 553 -3.99 -37.53 26.81
CA GLU A 553 -3.80 -36.58 27.91
C GLU A 553 -4.97 -35.58 27.81
N ASP A 554 -6.12 -35.95 28.41
CA ASP A 554 -7.21 -35.02 28.74
C ASP A 554 -8.30 -35.77 29.54
N GLU A 555 -7.94 -36.30 30.71
CA GLU A 555 -8.94 -36.89 31.62
C GLU A 555 -8.73 -36.61 33.13
N GLU A 556 -7.95 -35.58 33.50
CA GLU A 556 -7.72 -35.24 34.92
C GLU A 556 -8.22 -33.86 35.39
N GLU A 557 -8.96 -33.10 34.59
CA GLU A 557 -9.50 -31.78 35.03
C GLU A 557 -11.05 -31.69 35.05
N LYS A 558 -11.74 -32.83 35.22
CA LYS A 558 -13.23 -32.87 35.36
C LYS A 558 -13.75 -33.56 36.63
N LYS A 559 -12.93 -33.68 37.68
CA LYS A 559 -13.38 -34.24 38.98
C LYS A 559 -13.27 -33.31 40.19
N GLU A 560 -13.02 -32.01 40.00
CA GLU A 560 -13.22 -30.98 41.04
C GLU A 560 -14.28 -29.97 40.60
N LYS A 561 -15.55 -30.41 40.62
CA LYS A 561 -16.77 -29.62 40.86
C LYS A 561 -17.99 -30.53 40.80
N LYS A 562 -18.13 -31.35 41.84
CA LYS A 562 -19.40 -31.88 42.31
C LYS A 562 -19.37 -32.04 43.82
#